data_AF-A0A0D6AN91-F1
#
_entry.id   AF-A0A0D6AN91-F1
#
_cell.length_a   1.000
_cell.length_b   1.000
_cell.length_c   1.000
_cell.angle_alpha   90.00
_cell.angle_beta   90.00
_cell.angle_gamma   90.00
#
_symmetry.space_group_name_H-M   'P 1'
#
loop_
_entity.id
_entity.type
_entity.pdbx_description
1 polymer ?
#
loop_
_entity_poly.entity_id
_entity_poly.type
_entity_poly.pdbx_seq_one_letter_code
_entity_poly.pdbx_strand_id
1 'polypeptide(L)'
;MTYRKLSTISLGLMVIFGTSSEKVLAHGVLINYHPKEAIEIQAKFENGNPMTNAQVVIYSPNNPNQPWLTSTTDDEGKLMFFPDYSQKGDWTVKVRSAGHGDVLNIPIELSSSNPQPENSSSPSENKNIVKSQPESLHSSPTMKQKLMMALTGVWGFVGTALFFSRKK
;
A
#
# COMPACT_ATOMS: atom_id res chain seq x y z
N MET A 1 -70.17 15.77 -59.59
CA MET A 1 -69.78 15.13 -58.31
C MET A 1 -68.26 15.10 -58.25
N THR A 2 -67.69 15.67 -57.20
CA THR A 2 -66.54 16.59 -57.27
C THR A 2 -65.38 15.99 -56.48
N TYR A 3 -64.64 15.02 -57.04
CA TYR A 3 -63.61 14.27 -56.28
C TYR A 3 -62.16 14.52 -56.70
N ARG A 4 -61.88 15.43 -57.64
CA ARG A 4 -60.52 15.64 -58.16
C ARG A 4 -59.65 16.64 -57.41
N LYS A 5 -60.15 17.32 -56.36
CA LYS A 5 -59.39 18.34 -55.62
C LYS A 5 -58.99 17.96 -54.18
N LEU A 6 -59.47 16.85 -53.64
CA LEU A 6 -59.12 16.42 -52.27
C LEU A 6 -57.85 15.55 -52.20
N SER A 7 -57.43 14.92 -53.30
CA SER A 7 -56.26 14.01 -53.31
C SER A 7 -54.90 14.73 -53.18
N THR A 8 -54.79 15.99 -53.65
CA THR A 8 -53.54 16.75 -53.57
C THR A 8 -53.35 17.43 -52.22
N ILE A 9 -54.44 17.69 -51.50
CA ILE A 9 -54.40 18.31 -50.16
C ILE A 9 -53.87 17.29 -49.12
N SER A 10 -54.23 16.01 -49.25
CA SER A 10 -53.72 14.95 -48.36
C SER A 10 -52.23 14.66 -48.56
N LEU A 11 -51.70 14.84 -49.77
CA LEU A 11 -50.27 14.63 -50.06
C LEU A 11 -49.42 15.84 -49.61
N GLY A 12 -49.96 17.06 -49.69
CA GLY A 12 -49.28 18.28 -49.23
C GLY A 12 -49.21 18.40 -47.70
N LEU A 13 -50.25 17.96 -46.98
CA LEU A 13 -50.29 18.01 -45.52
C LEU A 13 -49.28 17.06 -44.85
N MET A 14 -48.95 15.94 -45.51
CA MET A 14 -48.03 14.93 -44.97
C MET A 14 -46.55 15.32 -45.09
N VAL A 15 -46.20 16.29 -45.94
CA VAL A 15 -44.81 16.75 -46.14
C VAL A 15 -44.40 17.83 -45.14
N ILE A 16 -45.36 18.56 -44.55
CA ILE A 16 -45.08 19.72 -43.69
C ILE A 16 -44.63 19.33 -42.27
N PHE A 17 -44.89 18.10 -41.81
CA PHE A 17 -44.53 17.64 -40.44
C PHE A 17 -43.13 17.01 -40.31
N GLY A 18 -42.38 16.84 -41.41
CA GLY A 18 -41.14 16.04 -41.41
C GLY A 18 -39.83 16.78 -41.10
N THR A 19 -39.83 18.10 -40.89
CA THR A 19 -38.57 18.91 -40.92
C THR A 19 -38.19 19.58 -39.61
N SER A 20 -38.90 19.34 -38.51
CA SER A 20 -38.47 19.76 -37.17
C SER A 20 -37.32 18.88 -36.67
N SER A 21 -36.12 19.18 -37.16
CA SER A 21 -34.87 18.66 -36.61
C SER A 21 -34.56 19.44 -35.33
N GLU A 22 -35.04 18.92 -34.19
CA GLU A 22 -34.64 19.46 -32.89
C GLU A 22 -33.16 19.16 -32.66
N LYS A 23 -32.38 20.17 -32.27
CA LYS A 23 -30.99 19.97 -31.85
C LYS A 23 -31.00 19.15 -30.56
N VAL A 24 -30.80 17.85 -30.68
CA VAL A 24 -30.57 16.99 -29.52
C VAL A 24 -29.17 17.32 -29.00
N LEU A 25 -29.13 17.95 -27.82
CA LEU A 25 -27.88 18.18 -27.09
C LEU A 25 -27.38 16.84 -26.55
N ALA A 26 -26.59 16.13 -27.35
CA ALA A 26 -25.79 15.02 -26.86
C ALA A 26 -24.87 15.56 -25.75
N HIS A 27 -25.07 15.10 -24.53
CA HIS A 27 -24.21 15.47 -23.41
C HIS A 27 -22.89 14.71 -23.57
N GLY A 28 -21.79 15.44 -23.73
CA GLY A 28 -20.45 14.87 -23.63
C GLY A 28 -20.07 14.64 -22.18
N VAL A 29 -19.33 13.57 -21.89
CA VAL A 29 -18.72 13.32 -20.56
C VAL A 29 -17.22 13.55 -20.69
N LEU A 30 -16.66 14.36 -19.79
CA LEU A 30 -15.21 14.53 -19.65
C LEU A 30 -14.73 13.67 -18.47
N ILE A 31 -13.81 12.73 -18.75
CA ILE A 31 -13.24 11.84 -17.75
C ILE A 31 -11.76 12.18 -17.60
N ASN A 32 -11.34 12.51 -16.37
CA ASN A 32 -9.94 12.64 -15.99
C ASN A 32 -9.56 11.43 -15.12
N TYR A 33 -8.35 10.91 -15.28
CA TYR A 33 -7.81 9.86 -14.44
C TYR A 33 -6.36 10.16 -14.05
N HIS A 34 -5.96 9.68 -12.88
CA HIS A 34 -4.58 9.75 -12.41
C HIS A 34 -4.20 8.38 -11.86
N PRO A 35 -3.23 7.67 -12.47
CA PRO A 35 -2.71 6.43 -11.93
C PRO A 35 -2.10 6.65 -10.55
N LYS A 36 -2.39 5.75 -9.62
CA LYS A 36 -1.77 5.71 -8.29
C LYS A 36 -1.31 4.29 -8.00
N GLU A 37 -0.17 4.16 -7.35
CA GLU A 37 0.31 2.86 -6.88
C GLU A 37 -0.49 2.41 -5.66
N ALA A 38 -0.77 1.11 -5.59
CA ALA A 38 -1.43 0.47 -4.48
C ALA A 38 -0.46 -0.47 -3.78
N ILE A 39 -0.68 -0.69 -2.49
CA ILE A 39 0.01 -1.72 -1.72
C ILE A 39 -0.98 -2.84 -1.46
N GLU A 40 -0.63 -4.05 -1.89
CA GLU A 40 -1.31 -5.29 -1.50
C GLU A 40 -0.56 -5.93 -0.34
N ILE A 41 -1.29 -6.33 0.69
CA ILE A 41 -0.81 -7.24 1.73
C ILE A 41 -1.53 -8.57 1.61
N GLN A 42 -0.84 -9.66 1.94
CA GLN A 42 -1.45 -10.98 2.12
C GLN A 42 -1.09 -11.53 3.50
N ALA A 43 -2.11 -11.86 4.28
CA ALA A 43 -1.99 -12.45 5.59
C ALA A 43 -2.36 -13.93 5.55
N LYS A 44 -1.47 -14.77 6.07
CA LYS A 44 -1.63 -16.23 6.16
C LYS A 44 -1.22 -16.70 7.55
N PHE A 45 -1.86 -17.76 8.02
CA PHE A 45 -1.39 -18.50 9.18
C PHE A 45 -0.10 -19.28 8.84
N GLU A 46 0.62 -19.77 9.85
CA GLU A 46 1.86 -20.54 9.66
C GLU A 46 1.65 -21.82 8.82
N ASN A 47 0.44 -22.37 8.84
CA ASN A 47 0.05 -23.52 8.00
C ASN A 47 -0.24 -23.14 6.53
N GLY A 48 -0.10 -21.87 6.16
CA GLY A 48 -0.31 -21.35 4.81
C GLY A 48 -1.76 -20.97 4.47
N ASN A 49 -2.73 -21.28 5.34
CA ASN A 49 -4.13 -20.92 5.11
C ASN A 49 -4.30 -19.39 5.17
N PRO A 50 -5.15 -18.81 4.30
CA PRO A 50 -5.41 -17.37 4.33
C PRO A 50 -6.05 -16.96 5.67
N MET A 51 -5.64 -15.80 6.16
CA MET A 51 -6.33 -15.15 7.28
C MET A 51 -7.55 -14.41 6.74
N THR A 52 -8.60 -15.14 6.38
CA THR A 52 -9.86 -14.59 5.87
C THR A 52 -10.56 -13.72 6.91
N ASN A 53 -11.12 -12.57 6.48
CA ASN A 53 -11.82 -11.61 7.35
C ASN A 53 -10.99 -11.15 8.57
N ALA A 54 -9.66 -11.15 8.46
CA ALA A 54 -8.78 -10.65 9.50
C ALA A 54 -8.90 -9.14 9.59
N GLN A 55 -8.95 -8.61 10.82
CA GLN A 55 -8.95 -7.19 11.05
C GLN A 55 -7.58 -6.60 10.68
N VAL A 56 -7.59 -5.54 9.89
CA VAL A 56 -6.39 -4.77 9.53
C VAL A 56 -6.53 -3.34 9.99
N VAL A 57 -5.52 -2.82 10.68
CA VAL A 57 -5.43 -1.43 11.11
C VAL A 57 -4.12 -0.84 10.62
N ILE A 58 -4.21 0.23 9.83
CA ILE A 58 -3.07 0.91 9.21
C ILE A 58 -2.88 2.27 9.87
N TYR A 59 -1.64 2.59 10.23
CA TYR A 59 -1.24 3.86 10.82
C TYR A 59 -0.26 4.56 9.86
N SER A 60 -0.46 5.87 9.67
CA SER A 60 0.46 6.66 8.86
C SER A 60 1.69 7.08 9.69
N PRO A 61 2.83 7.35 9.04
CA PRO A 61 4.07 7.76 9.72
C PRO A 61 3.90 9.03 10.56
N ASN A 62 3.04 9.95 10.10
CA ASN A 62 2.84 11.26 10.75
C ASN A 62 1.91 11.21 11.96
N ASN A 63 1.06 10.18 12.09
CA ASN A 63 0.13 10.04 13.21
C ASN A 63 0.03 8.56 13.65
N PRO A 64 1.10 7.99 14.26
CA PRO A 64 1.19 6.56 14.56
C PRO A 64 0.25 6.09 15.67
N ASN A 65 -0.39 7.01 16.39
CA ASN A 65 -1.29 6.69 17.51
C ASN A 65 -2.77 6.69 17.12
N GLN A 66 -3.10 7.09 15.89
CA GLN A 66 -4.47 7.11 15.38
C GLN A 66 -4.56 6.28 14.10
N PRO A 67 -5.52 5.33 14.02
CA PRO A 67 -5.75 4.60 12.79
C PRO A 67 -6.02 5.53 11.61
N TRP A 68 -5.24 5.37 10.54
CA TRP A 68 -5.49 6.02 9.25
C TRP A 68 -6.55 5.26 8.45
N LEU A 69 -6.47 3.93 8.47
CA LEU A 69 -7.46 3.04 7.86
C LEU A 69 -7.71 1.84 8.77
N THR A 70 -8.97 1.41 8.86
CA THR A 70 -9.37 0.11 9.42
C THR A 70 -10.17 -0.64 8.39
N SER A 71 -9.82 -1.89 8.13
CA SER A 71 -10.46 -2.74 7.12
C SER A 71 -10.40 -4.21 7.53
N THR A 72 -10.86 -5.10 6.66
CA THR A 72 -10.68 -6.54 6.77
C THR A 72 -10.08 -7.12 5.49
N THR A 73 -9.33 -8.22 5.62
CA THR A 73 -8.87 -9.00 4.47
C THR A 73 -10.01 -9.75 3.79
N ASP A 74 -9.85 -10.06 2.51
CA ASP A 74 -10.76 -10.90 1.73
C ASP A 74 -10.60 -12.40 2.00
N ASP A 75 -11.28 -13.23 1.21
CA ASP A 75 -11.26 -14.70 1.34
C ASP A 75 -9.88 -15.32 1.06
N GLU A 76 -9.02 -14.64 0.30
CA GLU A 76 -7.63 -15.04 0.05
C GLU A 76 -6.65 -14.45 1.09
N GLY A 77 -7.17 -13.78 2.12
CA GLY A 77 -6.39 -13.12 3.15
C GLY A 77 -5.70 -11.84 2.65
N LYS A 78 -6.19 -11.23 1.55
CA LYS A 78 -5.58 -10.04 0.95
C LYS A 78 -6.30 -8.77 1.34
N LEU A 79 -5.56 -7.66 1.34
CA LEU A 79 -6.10 -6.31 1.40
C LEU A 79 -5.25 -5.40 0.52
N MET A 80 -5.90 -4.57 -0.29
CA MET A 80 -5.26 -3.49 -1.01
C MET A 80 -5.58 -2.14 -0.38
N PHE A 81 -4.59 -1.25 -0.29
CA PHE A 81 -4.79 0.13 0.11
C PHE A 81 -3.86 1.08 -0.67
N PHE A 82 -4.25 2.35 -0.74
CA PHE A 82 -3.50 3.41 -1.42
C PHE A 82 -2.97 4.39 -0.37
N PRO A 83 -1.71 4.26 0.09
CA PRO A 83 -1.17 5.20 1.04
C PRO A 83 -1.08 6.61 0.44
N ASP A 84 -1.05 7.60 1.31
CA ASP A 84 -0.65 8.94 0.90
C ASP A 84 0.88 8.99 0.76
N TYR A 85 1.37 8.81 -0.47
CA TYR A 85 2.80 8.82 -0.80
C TYR A 85 3.50 10.17 -0.52
N SER A 86 2.76 11.24 -0.19
CA SER A 86 3.38 12.47 0.31
C SER A 86 3.88 12.31 1.76
N GLN A 87 3.33 11.37 2.53
CA GLN A 87 3.74 11.04 3.89
C GLN A 87 4.82 9.96 3.87
N LYS A 88 6.08 10.43 3.86
CA LYS A 88 7.26 9.57 3.88
C LYS A 88 7.45 8.91 5.25
N GLY A 89 8.08 7.74 5.24
CA GLY A 89 8.42 6.97 6.43
C GLY A 89 7.65 5.66 6.55
N ASP A 90 7.67 5.09 7.76
CA ASP A 90 7.15 3.75 8.00
C ASP A 90 5.63 3.73 8.24
N TRP A 91 4.91 3.19 7.27
CA TRP A 91 3.51 2.86 7.43
C TRP A 91 3.38 1.57 8.24
N THR A 92 2.68 1.62 9.37
CA THR A 92 2.51 0.46 10.24
C THR A 92 1.18 -0.22 9.96
N VAL A 93 1.22 -1.49 9.57
CA VAL A 93 0.05 -2.32 9.28
C VAL A 93 -0.05 -3.41 10.34
N LYS A 94 -1.13 -3.42 11.11
CA LYS A 94 -1.41 -4.46 12.11
C LYS A 94 -2.52 -5.36 11.60
N VAL A 95 -2.26 -6.67 11.53
CA VAL A 95 -3.25 -7.66 11.11
C VAL A 95 -3.57 -8.59 12.27
N ARG A 96 -4.85 -8.88 12.53
CA ARG A 96 -5.28 -9.72 13.66
C ARG A 96 -6.50 -10.59 13.30
N SER A 97 -6.43 -11.87 13.65
CA SER A 97 -7.55 -12.82 13.56
C SER A 97 -7.46 -13.88 14.66
N ALA A 98 -8.57 -14.16 15.35
CA ALA A 98 -8.69 -15.24 16.34
C ALA A 98 -7.49 -15.35 17.33
N GLY A 99 -7.05 -14.21 17.89
CA GLY A 99 -5.92 -14.15 18.84
C GLY A 99 -4.52 -14.15 18.21
N HIS A 100 -4.40 -14.53 16.94
CA HIS A 100 -3.19 -14.46 16.14
C HIS A 100 -3.09 -13.10 15.44
N GLY A 101 -1.88 -12.61 15.22
CA GLY A 101 -1.67 -11.37 14.50
C GLY A 101 -0.21 -10.99 14.42
N ASP A 102 0.09 -10.03 13.55
CA ASP A 102 1.43 -9.54 13.31
C ASP A 102 1.41 -8.06 12.92
N VAL A 103 2.59 -7.43 12.94
CA VAL A 103 2.80 -6.03 12.59
C VAL A 103 3.86 -5.94 11.49
N LEU A 104 3.47 -5.31 10.37
CA LEU A 104 4.34 -5.03 9.24
C LEU A 104 4.63 -3.53 9.16
N ASN A 105 5.89 -3.16 8.96
CA ASN A 105 6.31 -1.79 8.66
C ASN A 105 6.70 -1.69 7.19
N ILE A 106 6.04 -0.78 6.46
CA ILE A 106 6.27 -0.55 5.04
C ILE A 106 6.95 0.81 4.88
N PRO A 107 8.24 0.84 4.51
CA PRO A 107 8.94 2.09 4.28
C PRO A 107 8.49 2.71 2.95
N ILE A 108 8.01 3.95 2.99
CA ILE A 108 7.74 4.73 1.79
C ILE A 108 8.75 5.87 1.70
N GLU A 109 9.66 5.75 0.74
CA GLU A 109 10.65 6.77 0.39
C GLU A 109 10.19 7.59 -0.81
N LEU A 110 10.79 8.78 -0.99
CA LEU A 110 10.45 9.64 -2.12
C LEU A 110 10.89 9.00 -3.45
N SER A 111 9.93 8.54 -4.26
CA SER A 111 10.18 8.22 -5.67
C SER A 111 10.45 9.50 -6.46
N SER A 112 11.71 9.95 -6.46
CA SER A 112 12.20 10.82 -7.53
C SER A 112 12.39 9.95 -8.77
N SER A 113 11.40 9.92 -9.65
CA SER A 113 11.52 9.29 -10.97
C SER A 113 12.67 9.94 -11.76
N ASN A 114 13.77 9.23 -11.95
CA ASN A 114 14.66 9.46 -13.08
C ASN A 114 15.14 8.09 -13.60
N PRO A 115 14.62 7.59 -14.73
CA PRO A 115 15.27 6.51 -15.46
C PRO A 115 16.48 7.11 -16.18
N GLN A 116 17.66 7.07 -15.54
CA GLN A 116 18.91 7.41 -16.23
C GLN A 116 19.43 6.15 -16.95
N PRO A 117 19.70 6.21 -18.26
CA PRO A 117 20.28 5.09 -18.99
C PRO A 117 21.70 4.83 -18.49
N GLU A 118 21.88 3.70 -17.83
CA GLU A 118 23.17 3.17 -17.43
C GLU A 118 23.88 2.59 -18.66
N ASN A 119 24.67 3.45 -19.30
CA ASN A 119 25.68 3.04 -20.26
C ASN A 119 27.07 3.27 -19.66
N SER A 120 27.80 2.15 -19.61
CA SER A 120 29.25 2.01 -19.78
C SER A 120 30.15 2.08 -18.54
N SER A 121 30.78 0.92 -18.36
CA SER A 121 32.20 0.66 -18.08
C SER A 121 32.69 0.52 -16.64
N SER A 122 32.80 -0.75 -16.24
CA SER A 122 33.84 -1.34 -15.37
C SER A 122 35.25 -0.75 -15.60
N PRO A 123 36.14 -0.84 -14.59
CA PRO A 123 37.07 -1.98 -14.59
C PRO A 123 37.19 -2.69 -13.23
N SER A 124 37.08 -4.03 -13.31
CA SER A 124 37.93 -5.03 -12.65
C SER A 124 38.17 -4.95 -11.14
N GLU A 125 37.65 -5.96 -10.41
CA GLU A 125 38.53 -6.93 -9.75
C GLU A 125 37.81 -8.25 -9.49
N ASN A 126 38.34 -9.33 -10.07
CA ASN A 126 37.85 -10.70 -9.92
C ASN A 126 38.36 -11.28 -8.61
N LYS A 127 37.45 -11.64 -7.69
CA LYS A 127 37.70 -12.75 -6.76
C LYS A 127 36.41 -13.48 -6.42
N ASN A 128 36.05 -14.44 -7.27
CA ASN A 128 35.12 -15.50 -6.89
C ASN A 128 35.75 -16.40 -5.82
N ILE A 129 35.21 -16.41 -4.59
CA ILE A 129 35.08 -17.64 -3.79
C ILE A 129 33.71 -17.64 -3.11
N VAL A 130 32.93 -18.64 -3.49
CA VAL A 130 31.61 -19.05 -2.98
C VAL A 130 31.65 -19.37 -1.48
N LYS A 131 30.71 -18.81 -0.70
CA LYS A 131 30.00 -19.57 0.35
C LYS A 131 28.68 -18.93 0.76
N SER A 132 27.62 -19.69 0.58
CA SER A 132 26.22 -19.47 0.94
C SER A 132 26.00 -19.45 2.46
N GLN A 133 25.34 -18.41 3.01
CA GLN A 133 24.55 -18.40 4.26
C GLN A 133 23.76 -17.06 4.38
N PRO A 134 22.56 -17.00 5.01
CA PRO A 134 21.62 -15.90 4.83
C PRO A 134 22.03 -14.65 5.60
N GLU A 135 21.84 -13.49 4.96
CA GLU A 135 22.06 -12.17 5.54
C GLU A 135 20.96 -11.86 6.58
N SER A 136 21.21 -12.22 7.84
CA SER A 136 20.60 -11.48 8.94
C SER A 136 21.27 -10.11 9.00
N LEU A 137 20.56 -9.06 8.60
CA LEU A 137 21.00 -7.67 8.70
C LEU A 137 21.09 -7.28 10.18
N HIS A 138 22.15 -7.73 10.87
CA HIS A 138 22.51 -7.21 12.18
C HIS A 138 23.06 -5.80 11.96
N SER A 139 22.22 -4.79 12.21
CA SER A 139 22.70 -3.43 12.43
C SER A 139 23.82 -3.51 13.47
N SER A 140 25.05 -3.26 13.06
CA SER A 140 26.20 -3.22 13.97
C SER A 140 25.86 -2.24 15.11
N PRO A 141 25.79 -2.68 16.37
CA PRO A 141 25.34 -1.81 17.43
C PRO A 141 26.35 -0.67 17.58
N THR A 142 25.84 0.56 17.51
CA THR A 142 26.63 1.77 17.65
C THR A 142 27.42 1.73 18.97
N MET A 143 28.60 2.36 19.01
CA MET A 143 29.52 2.29 20.16
C MET A 143 28.84 2.67 21.49
N LYS A 144 27.83 3.55 21.44
CA LYS A 144 26.98 3.95 22.58
C LYS A 144 26.05 2.83 23.07
N GLN A 145 25.46 2.04 22.17
CA GLN A 145 24.63 0.87 22.52
C GLN A 145 25.46 -0.24 23.16
N LYS A 146 26.66 -0.52 22.64
CA LYS A 146 27.58 -1.51 23.25
C LYS A 146 27.99 -1.11 24.66
N LEU A 147 28.25 0.18 24.89
CA LEU A 147 28.59 0.70 26.22
C LEU A 147 27.45 0.53 27.22
N MET A 148 26.21 0.85 26.83
CA MET A 148 25.03 0.67 27.69
C MET A 148 24.79 -0.80 28.07
N MET A 149 25.00 -1.73 27.13
CA MET A 149 24.84 -3.16 27.39
C MET A 149 25.90 -3.69 28.38
N ALA A 150 27.14 -3.22 28.25
CA ALA A 150 28.21 -3.59 29.18
C ALA A 150 27.98 -3.04 30.60
N LEU A 151 27.54 -1.78 30.73
CA LEU A 151 27.30 -1.14 32.02
C LEU A 151 26.16 -1.81 32.81
N THR A 152 25.06 -2.13 32.13
CA THR A 152 23.90 -2.80 32.75
C THR A 152 24.22 -4.23 33.15
N GLY A 153 25.01 -4.95 32.35
CA GLY A 153 25.50 -6.29 32.69
C GLY A 153 26.33 -6.29 33.97
N VAL A 154 27.36 -5.43 34.04
CA VAL A 154 28.25 -5.34 35.23
C VAL A 154 27.46 -4.96 36.49
N TRP A 155 26.55 -3.98 36.39
CA TRP A 155 25.70 -3.59 37.52
C TRP A 155 24.77 -4.72 37.98
N GLY A 156 24.21 -5.50 37.06
CA GLY A 156 23.39 -6.67 37.39
C GLY A 156 24.15 -7.73 38.20
N PHE A 157 25.40 -8.02 37.82
CA PHE A 157 26.25 -8.94 38.58
C PHE A 157 26.60 -8.40 39.97
N VAL A 158 26.93 -7.11 40.08
CA VAL A 158 27.22 -6.46 41.37
C VAL A 158 26.00 -6.46 42.29
N GLY A 159 24.82 -6.11 41.76
CA GLY A 159 23.57 -6.13 42.52
C GLY A 159 23.21 -7.52 43.04
N THR A 160 23.42 -8.54 42.21
CA THR A 160 23.20 -9.94 42.61
C THR A 160 24.18 -10.36 43.70
N ALA A 161 25.46 -10.01 43.58
CA ALA A 161 26.46 -10.30 44.60
C ALA A 161 26.15 -9.59 45.94
N LEU A 162 25.71 -8.33 45.91
CA LEU A 162 25.31 -7.58 47.10
C LEU A 162 24.03 -8.13 47.74
N PHE A 163 23.06 -8.58 46.94
CA PHE A 163 21.83 -9.21 47.42
C PHE A 163 22.14 -10.45 48.26
N PHE A 164 23.07 -11.30 47.81
CA PHE A 164 23.50 -12.48 48.57
C PHE A 164 24.52 -12.18 49.68
N SER A 165 25.21 -11.04 49.62
CA SER A 165 26.15 -10.60 50.66
C SER A 165 25.44 -10.08 51.92
N ARG A 166 24.18 -9.67 51.80
CA ARG A 166 23.35 -9.28 52.95
C ARG A 166 22.91 -10.54 53.72
N LYS A 167 23.78 -11.03 54.60
CA LYS A 167 23.41 -11.98 55.66
C LYS A 167 22.38 -11.34 56.60
N LYS A 168 21.48 -12.16 57.15
CA LYS A 168 20.50 -11.76 58.19
C LYS A 168 21.17 -11.04 59.35
#